data_AF-A0AAV4T6Y2-F1
#
_entry.id   AF-A0AAV4T6Y2-F1
#
_cell.length_a   1.000
_cell.length_b   1.000
_cell.length_c   1.000
_cell.angle_alpha   90.00
_cell.angle_beta   90.00
_cell.angle_gamma   90.00
#
_symmetry.space_group_name_H-M   'P 1'
#
loop_
_entity.id
_entity.type
_entity.pdbx_description
1 polymer ?
#
loop_
_entity_poly.entity_id
_entity_poly.type
_entity_poly.pdbx_seq_one_letter_code
_entity_poly.pdbx_strand_id
1 'polypeptide(L)'
;MEKGKWYLFKNLFLQETKDRPKHKQLPQNRDHDAKSTTKSSTVNIENIPKEEGVPQFRDVCWDLDQRGSVGETILHLCFLASSPTHAELAKRLVKLFPKLINDVYQSDEYYGENVLHMAIVNEDPVMVKFLLDHGANYNERAIGSFFSPEDQNSQEQTT
;
A
#
# COMPACT_ATOMS: atom_id res chain seq x y z
N MET A 1 -19.48 8.25 5.42
CA MET A 1 -18.15 8.23 4.78
C MET A 1 -17.13 8.17 5.90
N GLU A 2 -16.42 7.06 6.05
CA GLU A 2 -15.43 6.90 7.12
C GLU A 2 -14.29 7.91 6.97
N LYS A 3 -13.86 8.50 8.08
CA LYS A 3 -12.69 9.39 8.10
C LYS A 3 -11.45 8.53 7.84
N GLY A 4 -10.69 8.84 6.78
CA GLY A 4 -9.42 8.15 6.51
C GLY A 4 -8.48 8.19 7.72
N LYS A 5 -7.68 7.14 7.88
CA LYS A 5 -6.76 6.99 9.01
C LYS A 5 -5.35 7.22 8.49
N TRP A 6 -4.59 8.03 9.22
CA TRP A 6 -3.18 8.24 8.94
C TRP A 6 -2.37 7.11 9.55
N TYR A 7 -1.59 6.44 8.71
CA TYR A 7 -0.66 5.39 9.13
C TYR A 7 0.77 5.87 8.94
N LEU A 8 1.58 5.67 9.97
CA LEU A 8 3.02 5.90 9.91
C LEU A 8 3.65 4.86 8.97
N PHE A 9 4.54 5.28 8.06
CA PHE A 9 5.21 4.34 7.13
C PHE A 9 5.90 3.17 7.86
N LYS A 10 6.51 3.42 9.02
CA LYS A 10 7.16 2.38 9.83
C LYS A 10 6.18 1.27 10.29
N ASN A 11 4.90 1.59 10.47
CA ASN A 11 3.91 0.62 10.94
C ASN A 11 3.40 -0.29 9.83
N LEU A 12 3.41 0.18 8.57
CA LEU A 12 3.14 -0.67 7.40
C LEU A 12 4.20 -1.78 7.29
N PHE A 13 5.47 -1.42 7.48
CA PHE A 13 6.60 -2.36 7.43
C PHE A 13 6.64 -3.33 8.63
N LEU A 14 6.20 -2.89 9.82
CA LEU A 14 6.22 -3.70 11.04
C LEU A 14 5.15 -4.81 11.05
N GLN A 15 3.99 -4.62 10.40
CA GLN A 15 2.99 -5.69 10.29
C GLN A 15 3.55 -6.89 9.51
N GLU A 16 4.28 -6.67 8.42
CA GLU A 16 4.87 -7.74 7.62
C GLU A 16 5.94 -8.55 8.37
N THR A 17 6.67 -7.92 9.29
CA THR A 17 7.65 -8.66 10.11
C THR A 17 7.02 -9.68 11.07
N LYS A 18 5.75 -9.51 11.45
CA LYS A 18 5.08 -10.47 12.35
C LYS A 18 4.68 -11.76 11.65
N ASP A 19 4.31 -11.68 10.38
CA ASP A 19 3.82 -12.81 9.60
C ASP A 19 4.94 -13.58 8.87
N ARG A 20 6.17 -13.05 8.86
CA ARG A 20 7.35 -13.77 8.36
C ARG A 20 7.69 -14.97 9.26
N PRO A 21 8.15 -16.12 8.71
CA PRO A 21 8.71 -17.20 9.52
C PRO A 21 9.90 -16.68 10.34
N LYS A 22 10.03 -17.11 11.60
CA LYS A 22 10.94 -16.53 12.62
C LYS A 22 12.38 -16.24 12.16
N HIS A 23 12.90 -17.00 11.19
CA HIS A 23 14.25 -16.83 10.65
C HIS A 23 14.42 -15.63 9.71
N LYS A 24 13.33 -15.08 9.15
CA LYS A 24 13.31 -13.86 8.31
C LYS A 24 12.85 -12.62 9.08
N GLN A 25 12.56 -12.75 10.37
CA GLN A 25 12.21 -11.61 11.21
C GLN A 25 13.51 -10.92 11.68
N LEU A 26 13.53 -9.59 11.63
CA LEU A 26 14.61 -8.81 12.23
C LEU A 26 14.74 -9.17 13.73
N PRO A 27 15.97 -9.29 14.27
CA PRO A 27 16.17 -9.59 15.68
C PRO A 27 15.47 -8.52 16.53
N GLN A 28 14.50 -8.96 17.34
CA GLN A 28 13.82 -8.07 18.27
C GLN A 28 14.86 -7.55 19.28
N ASN A 29 15.05 -6.23 19.30
CA ASN A 29 15.80 -5.59 20.38
C ASN A 29 15.09 -5.94 21.69
N ARG A 30 15.82 -6.63 22.58
CA ARG A 30 15.29 -7.12 23.86
C ARG A 30 15.17 -5.98 24.86
N ASP A 31 14.28 -5.04 24.60
CA ASP A 31 13.78 -4.16 25.64
C ASP A 31 12.58 -4.87 26.30
N HIS A 32 12.90 -5.58 27.37
CA HIS A 32 11.93 -6.13 28.31
C HIS A 32 11.15 -4.97 28.92
N ASP A 33 9.98 -4.60 28.34
CA ASP A 33 8.80 -4.07 29.06
C ASP A 33 7.66 -3.50 28.17
N ALA A 34 7.62 -3.76 26.86
CA ALA A 34 6.45 -3.38 26.05
C ALA A 34 5.47 -4.56 25.88
N LYS A 35 4.44 -4.62 26.74
CA LYS A 35 3.29 -5.52 26.56
C LYS A 35 2.71 -5.38 25.15
N SER A 36 2.84 -6.45 24.36
CA SER A 36 2.25 -6.59 23.03
C SER A 36 0.72 -6.52 23.12
N THR A 37 0.20 -5.32 22.90
CA THR A 37 -1.22 -5.08 22.66
C THR A 37 -1.29 -4.16 21.46
N THR A 38 -1.26 -4.72 20.25
CA THR A 38 -1.40 -3.92 19.02
C THR A 38 -2.74 -4.25 18.39
N LYS A 39 -3.81 -3.76 19.04
CA LYS A 39 -5.02 -3.38 18.31
C LYS A 39 -4.62 -2.23 17.38
N SER A 40 -5.16 -2.21 16.16
CA SER A 40 -5.13 -1.11 15.19
C SER A 40 -5.29 0.24 15.90
N SER A 41 -4.17 0.84 16.30
CA SER A 41 -4.15 2.04 17.12
C SER A 41 -3.91 3.19 16.17
N THR A 42 -4.96 3.96 15.91
CA THR A 42 -4.86 5.28 15.31
C THR A 42 -3.72 6.04 15.99
N VAL A 43 -2.67 6.34 15.24
CA VAL A 43 -1.48 7.01 15.77
C VAL A 43 -1.83 8.47 16.02
N ASN A 44 -1.55 8.98 17.22
CA ASN A 44 -1.71 10.40 17.52
C ASN A 44 -0.56 11.18 16.87
N ILE A 45 -0.83 11.76 15.69
CA ILE A 45 0.14 12.39 14.79
C ILE A 45 0.84 13.59 15.46
N GLU A 46 0.22 14.20 16.46
CA GLU A 46 0.72 15.43 17.12
C GLU A 46 2.07 15.25 17.82
N ASN A 47 2.46 14.03 18.21
CA ASN A 47 3.67 13.75 18.98
C ASN A 47 4.84 13.14 18.16
N ILE A 48 4.73 13.06 16.84
CA ILE A 48 5.77 12.45 16.00
C ILE A 48 6.65 13.54 15.38
N PRO A 49 7.98 13.47 15.55
CA PRO A 49 8.90 14.44 14.96
C PRO A 49 8.76 14.43 13.43
N LYS A 50 8.27 15.54 12.87
CA LYS A 50 8.14 15.70 11.41
C LYS A 50 9.54 15.85 10.82
N GLU A 51 9.99 14.87 10.04
CA GLU A 51 11.20 15.04 9.22
C GLU A 51 10.83 15.84 7.97
N GLU A 52 11.44 17.01 7.78
CA GLU A 52 11.17 17.85 6.62
C GLU A 52 11.55 17.11 5.32
N GLY A 53 10.59 17.03 4.38
CA GLY A 53 10.81 16.44 3.06
C GLY A 53 10.58 14.93 2.94
N VAL A 54 10.37 14.20 4.05
CA VAL A 54 10.05 12.77 4.01
C VAL A 54 8.56 12.58 4.32
N PRO A 55 7.76 11.99 3.40
CA PRO A 55 6.40 11.59 3.73
C PRO A 55 6.44 10.63 4.92
N GLN A 56 5.96 11.07 6.08
CA GLN A 56 6.01 10.27 7.31
C GLN A 56 4.73 9.48 7.54
N PHE A 57 3.64 9.91 6.92
CA PHE A 57 2.33 9.28 7.02
C PHE A 57 1.69 9.13 5.65
N ARG A 58 0.95 8.04 5.46
CA ARG A 58 0.03 7.85 4.34
C ARG A 58 -1.40 7.93 4.87
N ASP A 59 -2.27 8.68 4.19
CA ASP A 59 -3.72 8.60 4.41
C ASP A 59 -4.18 7.35 3.67
N VAL A 60 -4.42 6.27 4.43
CA VAL A 60 -4.81 4.98 3.86
C VAL A 60 -6.31 4.82 4.08
N CYS A 61 -7.01 4.35 3.05
CA CYS A 61 -8.39 3.95 3.20
C CYS A 61 -8.47 2.49 3.68
N TRP A 62 -9.48 2.21 4.51
CA TRP A 62 -9.81 0.90 5.07
C TRP A 62 -8.81 0.29 6.05
N ASP A 63 -9.30 -0.73 6.74
CA ASP A 63 -8.57 -1.52 7.72
C ASP A 63 -7.44 -2.28 7.01
N LEU A 64 -6.19 -2.05 7.44
CA LEU A 64 -5.02 -2.78 6.94
C LEU A 64 -5.19 -4.29 7.15
N ASP A 65 -5.96 -4.68 8.18
CA ASP A 65 -6.24 -6.07 8.50
C ASP A 65 -7.29 -6.71 7.54
N GLN A 66 -7.81 -5.96 6.56
CA GLN A 66 -8.81 -6.39 5.58
C GLN A 66 -8.29 -6.33 4.12
N ARG A 67 -6.98 -6.49 3.94
CA ARG A 67 -6.32 -6.55 2.63
C ARG A 67 -5.97 -7.99 2.25
N GLY A 68 -5.70 -8.21 0.97
CA GLY A 68 -5.21 -9.51 0.52
C GLY A 68 -3.75 -9.75 0.94
N SER A 69 -3.20 -10.91 0.59
CA SER A 69 -1.90 -11.37 1.10
C SER A 69 -0.72 -10.51 0.65
N VAL A 70 -0.89 -9.67 -0.37
CA VAL A 70 0.14 -8.73 -0.85
C VAL A 70 -0.27 -7.27 -0.62
N GLY A 71 -1.27 -7.04 0.23
CA GLY A 71 -1.76 -5.71 0.58
C GLY A 71 -2.70 -5.11 -0.47
N GLU A 72 -3.18 -5.91 -1.42
CA GLU A 72 -4.11 -5.49 -2.45
C GLU A 72 -5.49 -5.17 -1.88
N THR A 73 -6.22 -4.35 -2.64
CA THR A 73 -7.60 -3.98 -2.32
C THR A 73 -8.53 -4.50 -3.41
N ILE A 74 -9.84 -4.46 -3.16
CA ILE A 74 -10.83 -4.79 -4.20
C ILE A 74 -10.69 -3.93 -5.46
N LEU A 75 -10.17 -2.70 -5.34
CA LEU A 75 -9.92 -1.85 -6.50
C LEU A 75 -8.75 -2.38 -7.34
N HIS A 76 -7.65 -2.80 -6.71
CA HIS A 76 -6.54 -3.47 -7.41
C HIS A 76 -7.02 -4.70 -8.18
N LEU A 77 -7.86 -5.54 -7.55
CA LEU A 77 -8.43 -6.73 -8.21
C LEU A 77 -9.27 -6.38 -9.44
N CYS A 78 -10.00 -5.25 -9.43
CA CYS A 78 -10.75 -4.80 -10.60
C CYS A 78 -9.83 -4.45 -11.78
N PHE A 79 -8.71 -3.80 -11.51
CA PHE A 79 -7.73 -3.45 -12.55
C PHE A 79 -6.91 -4.65 -13.00
N LEU A 80 -6.60 -5.59 -12.10
CA LEU A 80 -5.93 -6.86 -12.46
C LEU A 80 -6.78 -7.70 -13.42
N ALA A 81 -8.08 -7.79 -13.15
CA ALA A 81 -9.01 -8.57 -13.98
C ALA A 81 -9.30 -7.92 -15.34
N SER A 82 -9.18 -6.59 -15.44
CA SER A 82 -9.25 -5.81 -16.69
C SER A 82 -10.42 -6.17 -17.63
N SER A 83 -11.62 -6.36 -17.06
CA SER A 83 -12.84 -6.63 -17.85
C SER A 83 -13.85 -5.48 -17.76
N PRO A 84 -14.78 -5.34 -18.74
CA PRO A 84 -15.77 -4.25 -18.71
C PRO A 84 -16.61 -4.21 -17.42
N THR A 85 -16.95 -5.38 -16.87
CA THR A 85 -17.68 -5.49 -15.60
C THR A 85 -16.85 -4.96 -14.44
N HIS A 86 -15.56 -5.27 -14.40
CA HIS A 86 -14.65 -4.79 -13.36
C HIS A 86 -14.38 -3.28 -13.48
N ALA A 87 -14.31 -2.74 -14.70
CA ALA A 87 -14.18 -1.31 -14.92
C ALA A 87 -15.39 -0.53 -14.37
N GLU A 88 -16.62 -1.01 -14.63
CA GLU A 88 -17.82 -0.40 -14.06
C GLU A 88 -17.88 -0.53 -12.53
N LEU A 89 -17.46 -1.67 -11.99
CA LEU A 89 -17.33 -1.85 -10.54
C LEU A 89 -16.30 -0.88 -9.95
N ALA A 90 -15.13 -0.73 -10.56
CA ALA A 90 -14.07 0.19 -10.15
C ALA A 90 -14.58 1.64 -10.10
N LYS A 91 -15.29 2.10 -11.15
CA LYS A 91 -15.90 3.44 -11.16
C LYS A 91 -16.88 3.64 -10.01
N ARG A 92 -17.70 2.63 -9.68
CA ARG A 92 -18.63 2.69 -8.55
C ARG A 92 -17.89 2.75 -7.22
N LEU A 93 -16.84 1.93 -7.06
CA LEU A 93 -16.01 1.92 -5.86
C LEU A 93 -15.35 3.28 -5.62
N VAL A 94 -14.74 3.89 -6.64
CA VAL A 94 -14.12 5.22 -6.53
C VAL A 94 -15.15 6.29 -6.15
N LYS A 95 -16.37 6.25 -6.70
CA LYS A 95 -17.44 7.20 -6.35
C LYS A 95 -17.92 7.05 -4.91
N LEU A 96 -18.03 5.81 -4.42
CA LEU A 96 -18.50 5.51 -3.05
C LEU A 96 -17.39 5.71 -2.01
N PHE A 97 -16.15 5.42 -2.38
CA PHE A 97 -14.98 5.41 -1.52
C PHE A 97 -13.82 6.16 -2.20
N PRO A 98 -13.89 7.51 -2.30
CA PRO A 98 -12.95 8.30 -3.11
C PRO A 98 -11.49 8.17 -2.66
N LYS A 99 -11.23 7.90 -1.38
CA LYS A 99 -9.86 7.71 -0.88
C LYS A 99 -9.20 6.40 -1.37
N LEU A 100 -9.99 5.39 -1.76
CA LEU A 100 -9.50 4.09 -2.23
C LEU A 100 -8.61 4.21 -3.47
N ILE A 101 -8.78 5.28 -4.24
CA ILE A 101 -8.02 5.53 -5.47
C ILE A 101 -6.51 5.69 -5.25
N ASN A 102 -6.10 6.08 -4.03
CA ASN A 102 -4.70 6.35 -3.69
C ASN A 102 -4.08 5.26 -2.79
N ASP A 103 -4.79 4.14 -2.60
CA ASP A 103 -4.20 2.97 -1.98
C ASP A 103 -3.18 2.33 -2.91
N VAL A 104 -2.16 1.72 -2.31
CA VAL A 104 -1.08 1.00 -2.99
C VAL A 104 -0.99 -0.44 -2.48
N TYR A 105 -0.39 -1.32 -3.26
CA TYR A 105 0.14 -2.59 -2.78
C TYR A 105 1.14 -2.35 -1.64
N GLN A 106 1.15 -3.29 -0.68
CA GLN A 106 1.93 -3.14 0.56
C GLN A 106 3.07 -4.15 0.68
N SER A 107 3.04 -5.24 -0.08
CA SER A 107 4.12 -6.22 -0.07
C SER A 107 5.44 -5.65 -0.55
N ASP A 108 6.55 -6.16 0.00
CA ASP A 108 7.91 -5.84 -0.45
C ASP A 108 8.07 -5.98 -1.99
N GLU A 109 7.38 -6.95 -2.60
CA GLU A 109 7.44 -7.24 -4.04
C GLU A 109 6.76 -6.16 -4.89
N TYR A 110 5.53 -5.76 -4.55
CA TYR A 110 4.70 -4.85 -5.36
C TYR A 110 4.56 -3.45 -4.74
N TYR A 111 5.36 -3.13 -3.72
CA TYR A 111 5.18 -1.92 -2.93
C TYR A 111 5.06 -0.65 -3.78
N GLY A 112 4.03 0.14 -3.49
CA GLY A 112 3.82 1.44 -4.13
C GLY A 112 3.11 1.38 -5.48
N GLU A 113 2.88 0.20 -6.05
CA GLU A 113 1.98 0.05 -7.20
C GLU A 113 0.56 0.44 -6.80
N ASN A 114 -0.11 1.23 -7.65
CA ASN A 114 -1.51 1.63 -7.47
C ASN A 114 -2.30 1.39 -8.76
N VAL A 115 -3.60 1.66 -8.70
CA VAL A 115 -4.52 1.45 -9.82
C VAL A 115 -4.25 2.35 -11.03
N LEU A 116 -3.55 3.48 -10.87
CA LEU A 116 -3.12 4.31 -11.99
C LEU A 116 -1.99 3.64 -12.78
N HIS A 117 -1.01 3.04 -12.11
CA HIS A 117 0.02 2.22 -12.76
C HIS A 117 -0.63 1.07 -13.55
N MET A 118 -1.55 0.34 -12.92
CA MET A 118 -2.24 -0.78 -13.56
C MET A 118 -3.07 -0.34 -14.78
N ALA A 119 -3.76 0.81 -14.71
CA ALA A 119 -4.52 1.35 -15.84
C ALA A 119 -3.63 1.66 -17.05
N ILE A 120 -2.41 2.16 -16.81
CA ILE A 120 -1.41 2.43 -17.85
C ILE A 120 -0.91 1.11 -18.46
N VAL A 121 -0.60 0.11 -17.63
CA VAL A 121 -0.19 -1.23 -18.07
C VAL A 121 -1.28 -1.92 -18.91
N ASN A 122 -2.55 -1.73 -18.54
CA ASN A 122 -3.69 -2.25 -19.29
C ASN A 122 -3.98 -1.49 -20.60
N GLU A 123 -3.21 -0.44 -20.91
CA GLU A 123 -3.40 0.41 -22.09
C GLU A 123 -4.82 1.00 -22.19
N ASP A 124 -5.43 1.35 -21.04
CA ASP A 124 -6.79 1.89 -20.96
C ASP A 124 -6.77 3.42 -20.70
N PRO A 125 -6.68 4.26 -21.74
CA PRO A 125 -6.65 5.72 -21.57
C PRO A 125 -7.96 6.28 -21.00
N VAL A 126 -9.09 5.56 -21.15
CA VAL A 126 -10.37 5.99 -20.60
C VAL A 126 -10.36 5.87 -19.08
N MET A 127 -9.84 4.76 -18.55
CA MET A 127 -9.68 4.60 -17.11
C MET A 127 -8.55 5.46 -16.54
N VAL A 128 -7.44 5.67 -17.27
CA VAL A 128 -6.41 6.64 -16.86
C VAL A 128 -7.02 8.03 -16.69
N LYS A 129 -7.79 8.51 -17.67
CA LYS A 129 -8.47 9.81 -17.58
C LYS A 129 -9.45 9.85 -16.42
N PHE A 130 -10.26 8.80 -16.24
CA PHE A 130 -11.19 8.70 -15.13
C PHE A 130 -10.48 8.80 -13.78
N LEU A 131 -9.37 8.07 -13.59
CA LEU A 131 -8.63 8.07 -12.33
C LEU A 131 -8.04 9.44 -12.02
N LEU A 132 -7.45 10.11 -13.01
CA LEU A 132 -6.90 11.46 -12.86
C LEU A 132 -8.00 12.48 -12.50
N ASP A 133 -9.17 12.38 -13.13
CA ASP A 133 -10.32 13.25 -12.83
C ASP A 133 -10.86 13.07 -11.41
N HIS A 134 -10.58 11.93 -10.77
CA HIS A 134 -11.02 11.60 -9.41
C HIS A 134 -9.89 11.71 -8.37
N GLY A 135 -8.76 12.34 -8.73
CA GLY A 135 -7.71 12.69 -7.78
C GLY A 135 -6.70 11.56 -7.50
N ALA A 136 -6.48 10.66 -8.46
CA ALA A 136 -5.35 9.74 -8.40
C ALA A 136 -4.03 10.51 -8.36
N ASN A 137 -3.15 10.16 -7.41
CA ASN A 137 -1.84 10.76 -7.28
C ASN A 137 -0.87 10.20 -8.33
N TYR A 138 -0.54 11.02 -9.33
CA TYR A 138 0.41 10.67 -10.39
C TYR A 138 1.88 10.74 -9.95
N ASN A 139 2.17 11.19 -8.72
CA ASN A 139 3.52 11.19 -8.15
C ASN A 139 3.82 9.92 -7.34
N GLU A 140 2.86 8.99 -7.21
CA GLU A 140 3.11 7.69 -6.58
C GLU A 140 4.15 6.91 -7.37
N ARG A 141 4.98 6.14 -6.66
CA ARG A 141 6.07 5.38 -7.25
C ARG A 141 5.92 3.91 -6.91
N ALA A 142 5.87 3.06 -7.93
CA ALA A 142 6.07 1.63 -7.80
C ALA A 142 7.57 1.35 -7.54
N ILE A 143 7.92 0.96 -6.31
CA ILE A 143 9.33 0.79 -5.85
C ILE A 143 9.59 -0.56 -5.18
N GLY A 144 8.62 -1.47 -5.18
CA GLY A 144 8.83 -2.86 -4.77
C GLY A 144 9.93 -3.56 -5.56
N SER A 145 10.44 -4.66 -5.01
CA SER A 145 11.57 -5.41 -5.59
C SER A 145 11.30 -5.91 -7.01
N PHE A 146 10.02 -6.16 -7.35
CA PHE A 146 9.62 -6.52 -8.72
C PHE A 146 9.92 -5.42 -9.74
N PHE A 147 9.82 -4.15 -9.35
CA PHE A 147 10.06 -2.99 -10.23
C PHE A 147 11.54 -2.55 -10.25
N SER A 148 12.38 -3.18 -9.45
CA SER A 148 13.81 -2.88 -9.41
C SER A 148 14.54 -3.62 -10.54
N PRO A 149 15.55 -2.99 -11.18
CA PRO A 149 16.42 -3.65 -12.14
C PRO A 149 17.03 -4.95 -11.58
N GLU A 150 17.17 -5.96 -12.44
CA GLU A 150 17.65 -7.30 -12.03
C GLU A 150 19.03 -7.25 -11.35
N ASP A 151 19.91 -6.34 -11.77
CA ASP A 151 21.23 -6.13 -11.18
C ASP A 151 21.17 -5.57 -9.74
N GLN A 152 20.07 -4.93 -9.37
CA GLN A 152 19.80 -4.45 -8.01
C GLN A 152 19.12 -5.50 -7.10
N ASN A 153 18.55 -6.57 -7.68
CA ASN A 153 17.94 -7.69 -6.94
C ASN A 153 18.98 -8.72 -6.43
N SER A 154 20.26 -8.40 -6.58
CA SER A 154 21.43 -9.23 -6.27
C SER A 154 21.72 -9.36 -4.77
N GLN A 155 20.83 -9.91 -3.94
CA GLN A 155 21.16 -10.35 -2.56
C GLN A 155 20.47 -11.64 -2.06
N GLU A 156 19.65 -12.35 -2.85
CA GLU A 156 19.03 -13.62 -2.38
C GLU A 156 19.48 -14.90 -3.12
N GLN A 157 20.56 -14.85 -3.90
CA GLN A 157 21.19 -16.06 -4.45
C GLN A 157 22.68 -16.16 -4.09
N THR A 158 22.97 -16.26 -2.79
CA THR A 158 24.21 -16.88 -2.33
C THR A 158 23.87 -17.89 -1.23
N THR A 159 23.90 -19.17 -1.65
CA THR A 159 24.29 -20.40 -0.92
C THR A 159 23.85 -20.61 0.52
#